data_AF-A0A2K3NHZ8-F1
#
_entry.id   AF-A0A2K3NHZ8-F1
#
_cell.length_a   1.000
_cell.length_b   1.000
_cell.length_c   1.000
_cell.angle_alpha   90.00
_cell.angle_beta   90.00
_cell.angle_gamma   90.00
#
_symmetry.space_group_name_H-M   'P 1'
#
loop_
_entity.id
_entity.type
_entity.pdbx_description
1 polymer ?
#
loop_
_entity_poly.entity_id
_entity_poly.type
_entity_poly.pdbx_seq_one_letter_code
_entity_poly.pdbx_strand_id
1 'polypeptide(L)'
;MFSSCLVATPKQVYEVFERMAYYGISSNLILYLIKKLHQGTVTSSTNVTNWVGTIWITPILGAYVADAYLGRYWTFVTASVIYLLGMSMLTLSVSLPSLKPPECHEIDVTKCKKASTLQLAVFYGALYTLAVGTGGTKPNISTIGADQFDEFDTKEKKHKLSFFNWWMFSIFIGTLFANSILVYIQDNVGWTLGYALPTLGLAIAIIIFLVGTPFYRHKVPTGSPFTKMAKVIVAAIKKWNVPIPNDPKELYELDLEEYAKKGNVRIDSTPTL
;
A
#
# COMPACT_ATOMS: atom_id res chain seq x y z
N MET A 1 -16.85 -9.63 -22.08
CA MET A 1 -15.55 -10.30 -22.28
C MET A 1 -14.38 -9.31 -22.41
N PHE A 2 -14.33 -8.40 -23.39
CA PHE A 2 -13.29 -7.34 -23.46
C PHE A 2 -13.40 -6.28 -22.36
N SER A 3 -14.61 -6.01 -21.87
CA SER A 3 -14.88 -4.98 -20.88
C SER A 3 -14.14 -5.22 -19.55
N SER A 4 -14.22 -6.42 -18.94
CA SER A 4 -13.64 -6.66 -17.61
C SER A 4 -12.10 -6.53 -17.56
N CYS A 5 -11.39 -7.00 -18.60
CA CYS A 5 -9.94 -6.80 -18.70
C CYS A 5 -9.58 -5.32 -18.93
N LEU A 6 -10.29 -4.64 -19.83
CA LEU A 6 -10.08 -3.20 -20.10
C LEU A 6 -10.31 -2.36 -18.84
N VAL A 7 -11.31 -2.75 -18.06
CA VAL A 7 -11.68 -2.10 -16.79
C VAL A 7 -10.67 -2.41 -15.68
N ALA A 8 -9.88 -3.47 -15.81
CA ALA A 8 -8.84 -3.83 -14.85
C ALA A 8 -7.47 -3.18 -15.14
N THR A 9 -7.21 -2.75 -16.38
CA THR A 9 -5.92 -2.15 -16.76
C THR A 9 -5.53 -0.89 -15.98
N PRO A 10 -6.44 0.03 -15.59
CA PRO A 10 -6.04 1.20 -14.81
C PRO A 10 -5.38 0.84 -13.48
N LYS A 11 -5.78 -0.29 -12.87
CA LYS A 11 -5.18 -0.79 -11.63
C LYS A 11 -3.72 -1.21 -11.85
N GLN A 12 -3.42 -1.83 -12.98
CA GLN A 12 -2.06 -2.24 -13.35
C GLN A 12 -1.16 -1.03 -13.57
N VAL A 13 -1.67 0.01 -14.26
CA VAL A 13 -0.93 1.26 -14.48
C VAL A 13 -0.58 1.92 -13.14
N TYR A 14 -1.55 2.04 -12.23
CA TYR A 14 -1.30 2.55 -10.89
C TYR A 14 -0.23 1.74 -10.15
N GLU A 15 -0.33 0.41 -10.18
CA GLU A 15 0.63 -0.48 -9.51
C GLU A 15 2.06 -0.27 -10.02
N VAL A 16 2.26 -0.12 -11.34
CA VAL A 16 3.61 0.12 -11.91
C VAL A 16 4.23 1.40 -11.34
N PHE A 17 3.47 2.49 -11.33
CA PHE A 17 3.96 3.78 -10.84
C PHE A 17 4.13 3.81 -9.33
N GLU A 18 3.26 3.13 -8.57
CA GLU A 18 3.41 2.97 -7.11
C GLU A 18 4.67 2.18 -6.77
N ARG A 19 4.91 1.05 -7.46
CA ARG A 19 6.14 0.27 -7.26
C ARG A 19 7.36 1.05 -7.63
N MET A 20 7.29 1.79 -8.74
CA MET A 20 8.39 2.63 -9.17
C MET A 20 8.71 3.73 -8.15
N ALA A 21 7.68 4.37 -7.58
CA ALA A 21 7.83 5.38 -6.53
C ALA A 21 8.41 4.77 -5.24
N TYR A 22 7.84 3.68 -4.75
CA TYR A 22 8.26 3.02 -3.52
C TYR A 22 9.72 2.57 -3.59
N TYR A 23 10.08 1.79 -4.63
CA TYR A 23 11.45 1.30 -4.78
C TYR A 23 12.43 2.42 -5.14
N GLY A 24 12.00 3.41 -5.93
CA GLY A 24 12.78 4.59 -6.24
C GLY A 24 13.16 5.41 -5.01
N ILE A 25 12.27 5.48 -4.02
CA ILE A 25 12.57 6.11 -2.74
C ILE A 25 13.40 5.15 -1.89
N SER A 26 12.92 3.94 -1.61
CA SER A 26 13.53 3.04 -0.63
C SER A 26 14.99 2.71 -0.92
N SER A 27 15.33 2.52 -2.21
CA SER A 27 16.66 2.07 -2.61
C SER A 27 17.72 3.15 -2.49
N ASN A 28 17.33 4.43 -2.60
CA ASN A 28 18.27 5.55 -2.63
C ASN A 28 18.09 6.55 -1.46
N LEU A 29 17.07 6.36 -0.61
CA LEU A 29 16.75 7.28 0.48
C LEU A 29 17.91 7.46 1.47
N ILE A 30 18.66 6.40 1.78
CA ILE A 30 19.83 6.49 2.67
C ILE A 30 20.87 7.45 2.10
N LEU A 31 21.15 7.36 0.80
CA LEU A 31 22.11 8.25 0.12
C LEU A 31 21.61 9.69 0.11
N TYR A 32 20.31 9.93 -0.05
CA TYR A 32 19.74 11.27 0.08
C TYR A 32 19.94 11.84 1.49
N LEU A 33 19.65 11.06 2.54
CA LEU A 33 19.79 11.51 3.93
C LEU A 33 21.24 11.86 4.27
N ILE A 34 22.20 11.05 3.80
CA ILE A 34 23.63 11.27 4.04
C ILE A 34 24.15 12.43 3.21
N LYS A 35 23.97 12.39 1.88
CA LYS A 35 24.61 13.34 0.96
C LYS A 35 23.90 14.70 0.88
N LYS A 36 22.58 14.74 1.05
CA LYS A 36 21.80 15.97 0.88
C LYS A 36 21.25 16.52 2.18
N LEU A 37 20.91 15.70 3.19
CA LEU A 37 20.48 16.21 4.51
C LEU A 37 21.62 16.27 5.54
N HIS A 38 22.82 15.79 5.18
CA HIS A 38 24.00 15.76 6.04
C HIS A 38 23.75 15.04 7.38
N GLN A 39 22.96 13.97 7.35
CA GLN A 39 22.74 13.09 8.50
C GLN A 39 23.85 12.05 8.62
N GLY A 40 24.10 11.57 9.85
CA GLY A 40 25.03 10.47 10.08
C GLY A 40 24.50 9.16 9.49
N THR A 41 25.40 8.26 9.05
CA THR A 41 25.05 6.97 8.43
C THR A 41 24.17 6.11 9.33
N VAL A 42 24.48 6.03 10.63
CA VAL A 42 23.71 5.24 11.60
C VAL A 42 22.27 5.78 11.72
N THR A 43 22.13 7.08 11.96
CA THR A 43 20.82 7.74 12.06
C THR A 43 20.01 7.61 10.78
N SER A 44 20.66 7.78 9.62
CA SER A 44 20.01 7.64 8.30
C SER A 44 19.48 6.22 8.10
N SER A 45 20.28 5.20 8.42
CA SER A 45 19.88 3.79 8.34
C SER A 45 18.66 3.50 9.22
N THR A 46 18.70 3.91 10.49
CA THR A 46 17.56 3.75 11.42
C THR A 46 16.30 4.44 10.90
N ASN A 47 16.41 5.67 10.38
CA ASN A 47 15.27 6.40 9.85
C ASN A 47 14.66 5.72 8.61
N VAL A 48 15.48 5.19 7.71
CA VAL A 48 14.99 4.43 6.55
C VAL A 48 14.33 3.13 6.98
N THR A 49 14.92 2.36 7.88
CA THR A 49 14.32 1.11 8.39
C THR A 49 12.99 1.39 9.10
N ASN A 50 12.89 2.45 9.91
CA ASN A 50 11.65 2.85 10.57
C ASN A 50 10.56 3.22 9.57
N TRP A 51 10.92 3.97 8.52
CA TRP A 51 9.98 4.34 7.46
C TRP A 51 9.49 3.12 6.67
N VAL A 52 10.41 2.22 6.27
CA VAL A 52 10.05 0.96 5.61
C VAL A 52 9.14 0.12 6.51
N GLY A 53 9.48 -0.05 7.78
CA GLY A 53 8.65 -0.77 8.75
C GLY A 53 7.24 -0.19 8.86
N THR A 54 7.14 1.14 8.89
CA THR A 54 5.85 1.84 8.91
C THR A 54 5.01 1.52 7.67
N ILE A 55 5.62 1.54 6.47
CA ILE A 55 4.94 1.18 5.21
C ILE A 55 4.39 -0.24 5.20
N TRP A 56 5.02 -1.17 5.92
CA TRP A 56 4.54 -2.56 5.98
C TRP A 56 3.46 -2.78 7.05
N ILE A 57 3.35 -1.88 8.04
CA ILE A 57 2.33 -1.95 9.08
C ILE A 57 1.06 -1.21 8.68
N THR A 58 1.16 -0.06 8.01
CA THR A 58 0.00 0.76 7.62
C THR A 58 -1.06 0.02 6.78
N PRO A 59 -0.74 -1.00 5.94
CA PRO A 59 -1.73 -1.78 5.23
C PRO A 59 -2.74 -2.51 6.11
N ILE A 60 -2.34 -2.90 7.33
CA ILE A 60 -3.24 -3.55 8.29
C ILE A 60 -4.38 -2.60 8.67
N LEU A 61 -4.03 -1.34 8.95
CA LEU A 61 -5.01 -0.30 9.27
C LEU A 61 -5.87 0.06 8.05
N GLY A 62 -5.25 0.21 6.88
CA GLY A 62 -5.98 0.52 5.64
C GLY A 62 -6.97 -0.57 5.23
N ALA A 63 -6.61 -1.84 5.39
CA ALA A 63 -7.50 -2.97 5.15
C ALA A 63 -8.67 -2.98 6.15
N TYR A 64 -8.40 -2.74 7.44
CA TYR A 64 -9.45 -2.64 8.46
C TYR A 64 -10.48 -1.54 8.10
N VAL A 65 -10.02 -0.35 7.73
CA VAL A 65 -10.89 0.77 7.33
C VAL A 65 -11.72 0.43 6.10
N ALA A 66 -11.10 -0.21 5.10
CA ALA A 66 -11.79 -0.63 3.88
C ALA A 66 -12.89 -1.67 4.13
N ASP A 67 -12.60 -2.68 4.95
CA ASP A 67 -13.55 -3.77 5.18
C ASP A 67 -14.64 -3.41 6.20
N ALA A 68 -14.36 -2.51 7.16
CA ALA A 68 -15.30 -2.17 8.23
C ALA A 68 -16.20 -0.95 7.93
N TYR A 69 -15.70 0.06 7.20
CA TYR A 69 -16.39 1.35 7.12
C TYR A 69 -16.58 1.87 5.69
N LEU A 70 -15.48 2.21 5.00
CA LEU A 70 -15.53 3.00 3.76
C LEU A 70 -15.76 2.16 2.50
N GLY A 71 -15.46 0.86 2.55
CA GLY A 71 -15.37 0.01 1.37
C GLY A 71 -14.04 0.17 0.65
N ARG A 72 -13.69 -0.85 -0.15
CA ARG A 72 -12.39 -0.94 -0.84
C ARG A 72 -12.16 0.22 -1.79
N TYR A 73 -13.16 0.58 -2.59
CA TYR A 73 -13.04 1.64 -3.60
C TYR A 73 -12.77 3.01 -2.98
N TRP A 74 -13.61 3.46 -2.03
CA TRP A 74 -13.41 4.77 -1.40
C TRP A 74 -12.13 4.85 -0.58
N THR A 75 -11.76 3.76 0.11
CA THR A 75 -10.48 3.69 0.83
C THR A 75 -9.30 3.80 -0.13
N PHE A 76 -9.36 3.13 -1.28
CA PHE A 76 -8.32 3.26 -2.30
C PHE A 76 -8.24 4.69 -2.84
N VAL A 77 -9.35 5.31 -3.20
CA VAL A 77 -9.36 6.68 -3.76
C VAL A 77 -8.80 7.68 -2.76
N THR A 78 -9.27 7.69 -1.52
CA THR A 78 -8.77 8.62 -0.49
C THR A 78 -7.29 8.38 -0.20
N ALA A 79 -6.86 7.13 -0.08
CA ALA A 79 -5.48 6.78 0.16
C ALA A 79 -4.56 7.11 -1.02
N SER A 80 -5.03 6.97 -2.27
CA SER A 80 -4.28 7.34 -3.47
C SER A 80 -4.04 8.85 -3.56
N VAL A 81 -5.01 9.67 -3.13
CA VAL A 81 -4.84 11.13 -3.02
C VAL A 81 -3.83 11.47 -1.93
N ILE A 82 -3.91 10.83 -0.75
CA ILE A 82 -2.93 11.01 0.33
C ILE A 82 -1.53 10.61 -0.14
N TYR A 83 -1.40 9.50 -0.88
CA TYR A 83 -0.14 9.05 -1.47
C TYR A 83 0.42 10.09 -2.44
N LEU A 84 -0.42 10.60 -3.35
CA LEU A 84 -0.01 11.63 -4.31
C LEU A 84 0.42 12.92 -3.60
N LEU A 85 -0.27 13.33 -2.54
CA LEU A 85 0.13 14.48 -1.71
C LEU A 85 1.50 14.24 -1.06
N GLY A 86 1.73 13.05 -0.48
CA GLY A 86 3.03 12.67 0.08
C GLY A 86 4.16 12.72 -0.95
N MET A 87 3.93 12.15 -2.14
CA MET A 87 4.88 12.22 -3.27
C MET A 87 5.14 13.64 -3.78
N SER A 88 4.09 14.46 -3.85
CA SER A 88 4.19 15.86 -4.29
C SER A 88 4.99 16.68 -3.28
N MET A 89 4.70 16.52 -1.99
CA MET A 89 5.44 17.17 -0.91
C MET A 89 6.90 16.74 -0.89
N LEU A 90 7.17 15.45 -1.10
CA LEU A 90 8.53 14.93 -1.19
C LEU A 90 9.27 15.55 -2.38
N THR A 91 8.64 15.59 -3.55
CA THR A 91 9.20 16.20 -4.76
C THR A 91 9.47 17.70 -4.56
N LEU A 92 8.55 18.43 -3.91
CA LEU A 92 8.74 19.85 -3.58
C LEU A 92 9.90 20.04 -2.59
N SER A 93 10.02 19.18 -1.57
CA SER A 93 11.07 19.27 -0.56
C SER A 93 12.47 19.13 -1.16
N VAL A 94 12.64 18.29 -2.19
CA VAL A 94 13.94 18.11 -2.86
C VAL A 94 14.21 19.17 -3.94
N SER A 95 13.17 19.85 -4.43
CA SER A 95 13.25 20.79 -5.54
C SER A 95 13.44 22.24 -5.10
N LEU A 96 12.76 22.65 -4.03
CA LEU A 96 12.80 24.04 -3.56
C LEU A 96 14.10 24.30 -2.79
N PRO A 97 14.92 25.30 -3.19
CA PRO A 97 16.15 25.66 -2.48
C PRO A 97 15.93 26.02 -1.01
N SER A 98 14.76 26.57 -0.66
CA SER A 98 14.40 26.92 0.71
C SER A 98 14.14 25.69 1.61
N LEU A 99 13.77 24.55 1.02
CA LEU A 99 13.43 23.32 1.74
C LEU A 99 14.56 22.30 1.81
N LYS A 100 15.71 22.59 1.19
CA LYS A 100 16.93 21.77 1.29
C LYS A 100 18.08 22.58 1.87
N PRO A 101 19.03 21.96 2.59
CA PRO A 101 20.23 22.65 3.01
C PRO A 101 21.09 23.04 1.79
N PRO A 102 21.95 24.07 1.91
CA PRO A 102 22.86 24.45 0.83
C PRO A 102 23.81 23.30 0.50
N GLU A 103 24.22 23.21 -0.77
CA GLU A 103 25.14 22.17 -1.20
C GLU A 103 26.48 22.33 -0.48
N CYS A 104 26.96 21.23 0.08
CA CYS A 104 28.25 21.18 0.75
C CYS A 104 29.26 20.49 -0.16
N HIS A 105 30.40 21.14 -0.40
CA HIS A 105 31.53 20.57 -1.13
C HIS A 105 32.70 20.19 -0.22
N GLU A 106 32.48 20.19 1.10
CA GLU A 106 33.49 19.74 2.07
C GLU A 106 33.60 18.20 2.06
N ILE A 107 34.83 17.70 2.15
CA ILE A 107 35.13 16.26 2.26
C ILE A 107 34.64 15.71 3.60
N ASP A 108 34.58 16.56 4.63
CA ASP A 108 34.09 16.21 5.97
C ASP A 108 32.63 16.66 6.15
N VAL A 109 31.71 15.69 6.03
CA VAL A 109 30.25 15.90 6.15
C VAL A 109 29.88 16.48 7.52
N THR A 110 30.72 16.33 8.55
CA THR A 110 30.47 16.89 9.89
C THR A 110 30.58 18.42 9.95
N LYS A 111 31.25 19.04 8.97
CA LYS A 111 31.39 20.50 8.84
C LYS A 111 30.29 21.15 8.01
N CYS A 112 29.48 20.34 7.33
CA CYS A 112 28.35 20.82 6.54
C CYS A 112 27.21 21.33 7.43
N LYS A 113 26.55 22.40 7.00
CA LYS A 113 25.35 22.89 7.70
C LYS A 113 24.27 21.81 7.64
N LYS A 114 23.90 21.27 8.80
CA LYS A 114 22.80 20.31 8.94
C LYS A 114 21.49 20.96 8.50
N ALA A 115 20.59 20.15 7.96
CA ALA A 115 19.28 20.62 7.55
C ALA A 115 18.49 21.19 8.75
N SER A 116 17.74 22.26 8.49
CA SER A 116 16.93 22.94 9.51
C SER A 116 15.78 22.04 9.99
N THR A 117 15.30 22.26 11.21
CA THR A 117 14.14 21.54 11.77
C THR A 117 12.93 21.60 10.85
N LEU A 118 12.68 22.73 10.18
CA LEU A 118 11.58 22.86 9.22
C LEU A 118 11.79 21.98 7.98
N GLN A 119 13.02 21.90 7.47
CA GLN A 119 13.36 21.08 6.30
C GLN A 119 13.19 19.59 6.61
N LEU A 120 13.67 19.14 7.79
CA LEU A 120 13.43 17.78 8.27
C LEU A 120 11.94 17.50 8.46
N ALA A 121 11.20 18.42 9.09
CA ALA A 121 9.78 18.23 9.37
C ALA A 121 8.97 18.07 8.08
N VAL A 122 9.24 18.89 7.06
CA VAL A 122 8.57 18.77 5.76
C VAL A 122 8.96 17.47 5.06
N PHE A 123 10.24 17.11 5.05
CA PHE A 123 10.73 15.89 4.40
C PHE A 123 10.18 14.61 5.05
N TYR A 124 10.29 14.47 6.37
CA TYR A 124 9.73 13.32 7.09
C TYR A 124 8.20 13.34 7.08
N GLY A 125 7.57 14.52 7.17
CA GLY A 125 6.13 14.68 7.01
C GLY A 125 5.64 14.11 5.68
N ALA A 126 6.36 14.40 4.58
CA ALA A 126 6.07 13.83 3.27
C ALA A 126 6.25 12.30 3.25
N LEU A 127 7.35 11.78 3.80
CA LEU A 127 7.61 10.33 3.87
C LEU A 127 6.54 9.57 4.65
N TYR A 128 6.12 10.08 5.81
CA TYR A 128 5.10 9.44 6.64
C TYR A 128 3.69 9.60 6.07
N THR A 129 3.40 10.72 5.40
CA THR A 129 2.14 10.90 4.65
C THR A 129 2.05 9.88 3.52
N LEU A 130 3.15 9.68 2.79
CA LEU A 130 3.26 8.62 1.78
C LEU A 130 3.03 7.24 2.41
N ALA A 131 3.64 6.96 3.57
CA ALA A 131 3.45 5.68 4.26
C ALA A 131 1.98 5.41 4.66
N VAL A 132 1.24 6.45 5.07
CA VAL A 132 -0.20 6.36 5.33
C VAL A 132 -0.97 6.07 4.03
N GLY A 133 -0.65 6.78 2.94
CA GLY A 133 -1.25 6.54 1.62
C GLY A 133 -1.04 5.10 1.13
N THR A 134 0.17 4.55 1.31
CA THR A 134 0.51 3.16 0.95
C THR A 134 -0.34 2.15 1.70
N GLY A 135 -0.69 2.46 2.95
CA GLY A 135 -1.52 1.60 3.78
C GLY A 135 -2.91 1.38 3.21
N GLY A 136 -3.53 2.42 2.67
CA GLY A 136 -4.86 2.28 2.05
C GLY A 136 -4.82 1.79 0.61
N THR A 137 -3.73 1.97 -0.13
CA THR A 137 -3.67 1.57 -1.55
C THR A 137 -3.29 0.10 -1.73
N LYS A 138 -2.24 -0.39 -1.04
CA LYS A 138 -1.71 -1.75 -1.21
C LYS A 138 -2.72 -2.89 -1.04
N PRO A 139 -3.50 -2.97 0.06
CA PRO A 139 -4.43 -4.09 0.25
C PRO A 139 -5.66 -4.00 -0.66
N ASN A 140 -6.00 -2.80 -1.12
CA ASN A 140 -7.26 -2.54 -1.83
C ASN A 140 -7.12 -2.64 -3.35
N ILE A 141 -5.98 -2.26 -3.94
CA ILE A 141 -5.87 -2.22 -5.41
C ILE A 141 -5.99 -3.61 -6.05
N SER A 142 -5.34 -4.64 -5.47
CA SER A 142 -5.37 -6.01 -5.97
C SER A 142 -6.75 -6.66 -5.79
N THR A 143 -7.40 -6.37 -4.66
CA THR A 143 -8.76 -6.88 -4.36
C THR A 143 -9.81 -6.23 -5.25
N ILE A 144 -9.74 -4.91 -5.49
CA ILE A 144 -10.60 -4.20 -6.45
C ILE A 144 -10.39 -4.75 -7.87
N GLY A 145 -9.14 -5.06 -8.25
CA GLY A 145 -8.82 -5.70 -9.53
C GLY A 145 -9.46 -7.08 -9.67
N ALA A 146 -9.34 -7.92 -8.63
CA ALA A 146 -9.97 -9.23 -8.58
C ALA A 146 -11.50 -9.16 -8.65
N ASP A 147 -12.10 -8.14 -8.03
CA ASP A 147 -13.55 -7.95 -7.96
C ASP A 147 -14.19 -7.60 -9.31
N GLN A 148 -13.40 -7.33 -10.35
CA GLN A 148 -13.92 -7.09 -11.71
C GLN A 148 -14.30 -8.37 -12.46
N PHE A 149 -13.89 -9.54 -11.96
CA PHE A 149 -14.12 -10.83 -12.60
C PHE A 149 -15.09 -11.67 -11.77
N ASP A 150 -16.07 -12.28 -12.44
CA ASP A 150 -16.96 -13.28 -11.86
C ASP A 150 -16.24 -14.63 -11.71
N GLU A 151 -16.37 -15.24 -10.54
CA GLU A 151 -15.75 -16.54 -10.22
C GLU A 151 -16.59 -17.73 -10.69
N PHE A 152 -17.88 -17.52 -10.92
CA PHE A 152 -18.80 -18.56 -11.38
C PHE A 152 -18.77 -18.73 -12.92
N ASP A 153 -18.30 -17.72 -13.65
CA ASP A 153 -18.04 -17.84 -15.09
C ASP A 153 -16.63 -18.41 -15.36
N THR A 154 -16.59 -19.60 -15.97
CA THR A 154 -15.34 -20.27 -16.37
C THR A 154 -14.43 -19.41 -17.28
N LYS A 155 -15.00 -18.52 -18.10
CA LYS A 155 -14.23 -17.62 -18.97
C LYS A 155 -13.63 -16.47 -18.17
N GLU A 156 -14.43 -15.77 -17.36
CA GLU A 156 -13.93 -14.66 -16.53
C GLU A 156 -12.91 -15.15 -15.49
N LYS A 157 -13.06 -16.36 -14.95
CA LYS A 157 -12.08 -17.00 -14.06
C LYS A 157 -10.70 -17.20 -14.72
N LYS A 158 -10.66 -17.64 -16.00
CA LYS A 158 -9.40 -17.74 -16.75
C LYS A 158 -8.77 -16.37 -16.99
N HIS A 159 -9.58 -15.35 -17.28
CA HIS A 159 -9.10 -13.98 -17.46
C HIS A 159 -8.57 -13.37 -16.15
N LYS A 160 -9.18 -13.67 -15.02
CA LYS A 160 -8.68 -13.27 -13.68
C LYS A 160 -7.25 -13.79 -13.45
N LEU A 161 -6.97 -15.05 -13.77
CA LEU A 161 -5.62 -15.62 -13.66
C LEU A 161 -4.62 -14.91 -14.59
N SER A 162 -5.01 -14.68 -15.84
CA SER A 162 -4.18 -13.94 -16.80
C SER A 162 -3.91 -12.50 -16.34
N PHE A 163 -4.91 -11.83 -15.76
CA PHE A 163 -4.76 -10.49 -15.16
C PHE A 163 -3.71 -10.49 -14.06
N PHE A 164 -3.73 -11.48 -13.15
CA PHE A 164 -2.72 -11.59 -12.08
C PHE A 164 -1.32 -11.93 -12.60
N ASN A 165 -1.21 -12.71 -13.68
CA ASN A 165 0.09 -12.95 -14.33
C ASN A 165 0.67 -11.63 -14.88
N TRP A 166 -0.13 -10.85 -15.60
CA TRP A 166 0.27 -9.53 -16.10
C TRP A 166 0.53 -8.51 -14.98
N TRP A 167 -0.24 -8.59 -13.90
CA TRP A 167 -0.04 -7.78 -12.70
C TRP A 167 1.35 -8.01 -12.10
N MET A 168 1.72 -9.27 -11.88
CA MET A 168 3.02 -9.63 -11.33
C MET A 168 4.16 -9.22 -12.26
N PHE A 169 4.01 -9.48 -13.56
CA PHE A 169 4.97 -9.02 -14.56
C PHE A 169 5.19 -7.50 -14.51
N SER A 170 4.11 -6.73 -14.40
CA SER A 170 4.14 -5.27 -14.29
C SER A 170 4.84 -4.79 -13.02
N ILE A 171 4.64 -5.47 -11.87
CA ILE A 171 5.36 -5.19 -10.62
C ILE A 171 6.87 -5.37 -10.80
N PHE A 172 7.30 -6.48 -11.40
CA PHE A 172 8.72 -6.77 -11.59
C PHE A 172 9.37 -5.77 -12.54
N ILE A 173 8.69 -5.40 -13.63
CA ILE A 173 9.15 -4.33 -14.53
C ILE A 173 9.27 -3.01 -13.78
N GLY A 174 8.23 -2.56 -13.08
CA GLY A 174 8.27 -1.30 -12.32
C GLY A 174 9.42 -1.26 -11.30
N THR A 175 9.66 -2.39 -10.64
CA THR A 175 10.77 -2.56 -9.68
C THR A 175 12.14 -2.51 -10.37
N LEU A 176 12.29 -3.15 -11.53
CA LEU A 176 13.52 -3.13 -12.32
C LEU A 176 13.84 -1.70 -12.79
N PHE A 177 12.85 -0.99 -13.34
CA PHE A 177 13.00 0.40 -13.79
C PHE A 177 13.36 1.34 -12.64
N ALA A 178 12.73 1.16 -11.46
CA ALA A 178 13.08 1.94 -10.28
C ALA A 178 14.53 1.74 -9.84
N ASN A 179 14.97 0.50 -9.67
CA ASN A 179 16.30 0.21 -9.14
C ASN A 179 17.45 0.47 -10.13
N SER A 180 17.14 0.58 -11.43
CA SER A 180 18.13 0.86 -12.47
C SER A 180 18.05 2.31 -12.94
N ILE A 181 17.08 2.62 -13.80
CA ILE A 181 16.95 3.92 -14.48
C ILE A 181 16.64 5.04 -13.49
N LEU A 182 15.72 4.81 -12.54
CA LEU A 182 15.31 5.88 -11.64
C LEU A 182 16.42 6.24 -10.64
N VAL A 183 17.10 5.24 -10.06
CA VAL A 183 18.29 5.47 -9.22
C VAL A 183 19.39 6.18 -10.01
N TYR A 184 19.64 5.76 -11.25
CA TYR A 184 20.60 6.45 -12.12
C TYR A 184 20.26 7.93 -12.31
N ILE A 185 18.98 8.25 -12.57
CA ILE A 185 18.51 9.64 -12.72
C ILE A 185 18.70 10.42 -11.41
N GLN A 186 18.37 9.82 -10.27
CA GLN A 186 18.50 10.48 -8.96
C GLN A 186 19.96 10.84 -8.65
N ASP A 187 20.89 9.92 -8.94
CA ASP A 187 22.30 10.08 -8.60
C ASP A 187 23.07 10.97 -9.60
N ASN A 188 22.76 10.89 -10.89
CA ASN A 188 23.55 11.57 -11.94
C ASN A 188 22.90 12.84 -12.48
N VAL A 189 21.56 12.94 -12.47
CA VAL A 189 20.84 14.09 -13.04
C VAL A 189 20.26 14.96 -11.93
N GLY A 190 19.59 14.32 -10.96
CA GLY A 190 19.12 14.97 -9.75
C GLY A 190 17.83 14.39 -9.16
N TRP A 191 17.71 14.54 -7.86
CA TRP A 191 16.59 14.06 -7.04
C TRP A 191 15.24 14.63 -7.44
N THR A 192 15.20 15.90 -7.90
CA THR A 192 13.96 16.53 -8.40
C THR A 192 13.34 15.73 -9.54
N LEU A 193 14.12 15.42 -10.58
CA LEU A 193 13.61 14.63 -11.71
C LEU A 193 13.31 13.19 -11.29
N GLY A 194 14.16 12.61 -10.45
CA GLY A 194 13.97 11.27 -9.92
C GLY A 194 12.69 11.06 -9.11
N TYR A 195 12.18 12.08 -8.41
CA TYR A 195 10.89 12.00 -7.70
C TYR A 195 9.72 12.59 -8.50
N ALA A 196 9.96 13.55 -9.40
CA ALA A 196 8.91 14.12 -10.25
C ALA A 196 8.35 13.09 -11.24
N LEU A 197 9.19 12.24 -11.85
CA LEU A 197 8.77 11.22 -12.80
C LEU A 197 7.70 10.26 -12.22
N PRO A 198 7.95 9.56 -11.09
CA PRO A 198 6.92 8.72 -10.49
C PRO A 198 5.72 9.52 -9.97
N THR A 199 5.92 10.76 -9.50
CA THR A 199 4.80 11.63 -9.04
C THR A 199 3.82 11.95 -10.16
N LEU A 200 4.33 12.36 -11.33
CA LEU A 200 3.49 12.64 -12.50
C LEU A 200 2.80 11.37 -13.03
N GLY A 201 3.55 10.26 -13.06
CA GLY A 201 3.00 8.97 -13.45
C GLY A 201 1.87 8.51 -12.54
N LEU A 202 2.02 8.67 -11.22
CA LEU A 202 0.96 8.41 -10.24
C LEU A 202 -0.25 9.31 -10.43
N ALA A 203 -0.05 10.62 -10.67
CA ALA A 203 -1.16 11.54 -10.93
C ALA A 203 -1.97 11.10 -12.16
N ILE A 204 -1.29 10.76 -13.25
CA ILE A 204 -1.92 10.25 -14.48
C ILE A 204 -2.65 8.93 -14.20
N ALA A 205 -2.02 8.00 -13.47
CA ALA A 205 -2.64 6.73 -13.13
C ALA A 205 -3.91 6.88 -12.28
N ILE A 206 -3.90 7.80 -11.32
CA ILE A 206 -5.08 8.12 -10.49
C ILE A 206 -6.19 8.71 -11.36
N ILE A 207 -5.87 9.63 -12.28
CA ILE A 207 -6.86 10.21 -13.21
C ILE A 207 -7.48 9.11 -14.07
N ILE A 208 -6.66 8.22 -14.68
CA ILE A 208 -7.16 7.09 -15.48
C ILE A 208 -8.05 6.17 -14.61
N PHE A 209 -7.65 5.90 -13.37
CA PHE A 209 -8.44 5.10 -12.45
C PHE A 209 -9.81 5.75 -12.16
N LEU A 210 -9.86 7.05 -11.89
CA LEU A 210 -11.10 7.78 -11.61
C LEU A 210 -12.01 7.93 -12.83
N VAL A 211 -11.45 8.10 -14.03
CA VAL A 211 -12.24 8.12 -15.28
C VAL A 211 -12.90 6.77 -15.54
N GLY A 212 -12.26 5.67 -15.11
CA GLY A 212 -12.81 4.32 -15.22
C GLY A 212 -13.92 4.00 -14.20
N THR A 213 -14.15 4.83 -13.18
CA THR A 213 -15.11 4.59 -12.09
C THR A 213 -16.51 4.13 -12.52
N PRO A 214 -17.20 4.75 -13.51
CA PRO A 214 -18.55 4.32 -13.89
C PRO A 214 -18.60 2.89 -14.47
N PHE A 215 -17.46 2.31 -14.85
CA PHE A 215 -17.38 0.96 -15.40
C PHE A 215 -16.98 -0.11 -14.37
N TYR A 216 -16.68 0.28 -13.13
CA TYR A 216 -16.22 -0.66 -12.09
C TYR A 216 -17.36 -1.43 -11.44
N ARG A 217 -17.13 -2.74 -11.25
CA ARG A 217 -17.95 -3.55 -10.34
C ARG A 217 -17.50 -3.26 -8.90
N HIS A 218 -18.41 -2.76 -8.07
CA HIS A 218 -18.15 -2.44 -6.68
C HIS A 218 -18.74 -3.51 -5.76
N LYS A 219 -17.91 -4.12 -4.91
CA LYS A 219 -18.39 -4.99 -3.82
C LYS A 219 -18.69 -4.17 -2.57
N VAL A 220 -19.79 -4.52 -1.91
CA VAL A 220 -20.17 -3.94 -0.62
C VAL A 220 -19.22 -4.43 0.49
N PRO A 221 -18.97 -3.62 1.54
CA PRO A 221 -18.15 -4.04 2.67
C PRO A 221 -18.81 -5.20 3.42
N THR A 222 -18.09 -6.32 3.58
CA THR A 222 -18.60 -7.53 4.26
C THR A 222 -18.25 -7.57 5.76
N GLY A 223 -17.66 -6.47 6.28
CA GLY A 223 -17.17 -6.35 7.66
C GLY A 223 -15.74 -6.89 7.82
N SER A 224 -15.02 -6.36 8.81
CA SER A 224 -13.61 -6.71 9.02
C SER A 224 -13.43 -8.05 9.79
N PRO A 225 -12.63 -9.00 9.28
CA PRO A 225 -12.23 -10.21 10.00
C PRO A 225 -11.60 -9.92 11.36
N PHE A 226 -10.88 -8.81 11.50
CA PHE A 226 -10.28 -8.38 12.78
C PHE A 226 -11.32 -8.18 13.87
N THR A 227 -12.51 -7.68 13.52
CA THR A 227 -13.59 -7.50 14.49
C THR A 227 -14.13 -8.85 14.97
N LYS A 228 -14.18 -9.86 14.07
CA LYS A 228 -14.58 -11.22 14.43
C LYS A 228 -13.54 -11.87 15.35
N MET A 229 -12.25 -11.77 15.00
CA MET A 229 -11.16 -12.29 15.84
C MET A 229 -11.15 -11.63 17.22
N ALA A 230 -11.29 -10.30 17.29
CA ALA A 230 -11.34 -9.58 18.57
C ALA A 230 -12.53 -10.01 19.43
N LYS A 231 -13.72 -10.22 18.83
CA LYS A 231 -14.89 -10.75 19.55
C LYS A 231 -14.61 -12.13 20.15
N VAL A 232 -13.97 -13.03 19.40
CA VAL A 232 -13.62 -14.37 19.89
C VAL A 232 -12.62 -14.30 21.03
N ILE A 233 -11.55 -13.49 20.90
CA ILE A 233 -10.54 -13.32 21.96
C ILE A 233 -11.18 -12.75 23.23
N VAL A 234 -11.99 -11.69 23.11
CA VAL A 234 -12.68 -11.06 24.25
C VAL A 234 -13.65 -12.04 24.89
N ALA A 235 -14.40 -12.80 24.10
CA ALA A 235 -15.32 -13.82 24.60
C ALA A 235 -14.58 -14.94 25.34
N ALA A 236 -13.45 -15.41 24.79
CA ALA A 236 -12.62 -16.45 25.41
C ALA A 236 -12.03 -15.98 26.74
N ILE A 237 -11.50 -14.76 26.81
CA ILE A 237 -10.96 -14.18 28.06
C ILE A 237 -12.08 -14.03 29.09
N LYS A 238 -13.25 -13.51 28.70
CA LYS A 238 -14.40 -13.32 29.61
C LYS A 238 -14.96 -14.65 30.12
N LYS A 239 -14.89 -15.71 29.32
CA LYS A 239 -15.43 -17.04 29.64
C LYS A 239 -14.34 -18.04 30.07
N TRP A 240 -13.15 -17.57 30.43
CA TRP A 240 -12.01 -18.44 30.75
C TRP A 240 -12.28 -19.40 31.92
N ASN A 241 -13.11 -19.01 32.88
CA ASN A 241 -13.47 -19.83 34.04
C ASN A 241 -14.82 -20.57 33.88
N VAL A 242 -15.44 -20.53 32.70
CA VAL A 242 -16.71 -21.23 32.45
C VAL A 242 -16.41 -22.72 32.18
N PRO A 243 -17.10 -23.65 32.84
CA PRO A 243 -16.92 -25.07 32.57
C PRO A 243 -17.29 -25.39 31.12
N ILE A 244 -16.43 -26.17 30.45
CA ILE A 244 -16.64 -26.57 29.06
C ILE A 244 -17.82 -27.56 29.00
N PRO A 245 -18.85 -27.31 28.17
CA PRO A 245 -19.93 -28.26 27.97
C PRO A 245 -19.42 -29.63 27.50
N ASN A 246 -20.06 -30.71 27.98
CA ASN A 246 -19.71 -32.08 27.56
C ASN A 246 -20.20 -32.41 26.14
N ASP A 247 -21.24 -31.72 25.64
CA ASP A 247 -21.75 -31.89 24.27
C ASP A 247 -21.21 -30.77 23.36
N PRO A 248 -20.45 -31.10 22.29
CA PRO A 248 -19.98 -30.13 21.29
C PRO A 248 -21.10 -29.30 20.65
N LYS A 249 -22.35 -29.79 20.63
CA LYS A 249 -23.52 -29.08 20.10
C LYS A 249 -23.95 -27.88 20.94
N GLU A 250 -23.49 -27.77 22.18
CA GLU A 250 -23.76 -26.62 23.05
C GLU A 250 -22.80 -25.45 22.80
N LEU A 251 -21.77 -25.63 21.95
CA LEU A 251 -20.90 -24.55 21.52
C LEU A 251 -21.63 -23.66 20.51
N TYR A 252 -21.29 -22.36 20.52
CA TYR A 252 -21.87 -21.41 19.58
C TYR A 252 -21.44 -21.76 18.15
N GLU A 253 -22.41 -22.19 17.33
CA GLU A 253 -22.24 -22.46 15.91
C GLU A 253 -23.30 -21.70 15.11
N LEU A 254 -22.92 -21.19 13.94
CA LEU A 254 -23.87 -20.51 13.05
C LEU A 254 -24.76 -21.56 12.36
N ASP A 255 -25.98 -21.17 12.02
CA ASP A 255 -26.89 -22.08 11.32
C ASP A 255 -26.39 -22.39 9.89
N LEU A 256 -26.67 -23.58 9.39
CA LEU A 256 -26.26 -24.04 8.05
C LEU A 256 -26.80 -23.13 6.94
N GLU A 257 -28.00 -22.57 7.14
CA GLU A 257 -28.58 -21.58 6.23
C GLU A 257 -27.76 -20.29 6.18
N GLU A 258 -27.13 -19.88 7.28
CA GLU A 258 -26.30 -18.68 7.33
C GLU A 258 -24.93 -18.89 6.65
N TYR A 259 -24.40 -20.12 6.70
CA TYR A 259 -23.24 -20.54 5.90
C TYR A 259 -23.56 -20.53 4.40
N ALA A 260 -24.68 -21.15 4.00
CA ALA A 260 -25.15 -21.22 2.62
C ALA A 260 -25.40 -19.82 2.03
N LYS A 261 -26.03 -18.92 2.80
CA LYS A 261 -26.31 -17.53 2.38
C LYS A 261 -25.04 -16.70 2.15
N LYS A 262 -23.94 -17.03 2.83
CA LYS A 262 -22.63 -16.37 2.67
C LYS A 262 -21.71 -17.09 1.68
N GLY A 263 -22.13 -18.22 1.11
CA GLY A 263 -21.30 -19.06 0.23
C GLY A 263 -20.10 -19.69 0.93
N ASN A 264 -20.13 -19.78 2.26
CA ASN A 264 -19.07 -20.39 3.06
C ASN A 264 -19.43 -21.85 3.36
N VAL A 265 -18.43 -22.73 3.33
CA VAL A 265 -18.61 -24.14 3.67
C VAL A 265 -18.20 -24.36 5.12
N ARG A 266 -19.03 -25.08 5.89
CA ARG A 266 -18.68 -25.53 7.24
C ARG A 266 -17.50 -26.49 7.14
N ILE A 267 -16.45 -26.24 7.91
CA ILE A 267 -15.34 -27.17 8.07
C ILE A 267 -15.62 -27.94 9.35
N ASP A 268 -16.06 -29.19 9.21
CA ASP A 268 -16.33 -30.05 10.36
C ASP A 268 -15.02 -30.35 11.12
N SER A 269 -15.11 -30.50 12.44
CA SER A 269 -13.97 -30.91 13.25
C SER A 269 -13.51 -32.30 12.83
N THR A 270 -12.23 -32.47 12.53
CA THR A 270 -11.64 -33.80 12.32
C THR A 270 -11.81 -34.62 13.60
N PRO A 271 -12.45 -35.80 13.56
CA PRO A 271 -12.73 -36.58 14.77
C PRO A 271 -11.48 -37.19 15.42
N THR A 272 -10.31 -37.06 14.80
CA THR A 272 -9.04 -37.56 15.29
C THR A 272 -7.93 -36.59 14.89
N LEU A 273 -7.02 -36.32 15.83
CA LEU A 273 -5.67 -35.83 15.55
C LEU A 273 -4.92 -36.84 14.66
#